data_AF-A0AAU3HNV1-F1
#
_entry.id   AF-A0AAU3HNV1-F1
#
_cell.length_a   1.000
_cell.length_b   1.000
_cell.length_c   1.000
_cell.angle_alpha   90.00
_cell.angle_beta   90.00
_cell.angle_gamma   90.00
#
_symmetry.space_group_name_H-M   'P 1'
#
loop_
_entity.id
_entity.type
_entity.pdbx_description
1 polymer ?
#
loop_
_entity_poly.entity_id
_entity_poly.type
_entity_poly.pdbx_seq_one_letter_code
_entity_poly.pdbx_strand_id
1 'polypeptide(L)'
;MSDARRRNGPPWYLTFFGEDFWAVADHEYAPERTAAETDYLAAVLGASAPGRRVLDLGCGTGRHAVALAAREFSVTGVDAGGWALERAEAAAKAAGVRADWLRLDLLRELPWPIGEFDAVVCVQSFGWGSDAQQLRLLQEVRRVLVPGGLLILDHSNVLAIAGNYVPEATFETEGLRADFRRAYRVASGRSTGEIEVRRGDAEPVVIHDDVRMYQPAEVHDLLTRAGFTVERVDADFAVGREPAPTTRYVQFVARSRASTAAAITAWKGTREETRPSTLDLRWSPDEIEFVRPWVDAAFRSAYDDGGLAELSRAYPLSDPYSADLAAPVLSGHFGLDLAPGTVTAGAGATGLLHACAALALPGPVLHVAGGHPDLPRWAARLGARAITTRFEDLTADLDRHTPSVLVLDRPTITGDLFGRERLAEIAEAARACGTTVVLDEAYAVYAGPGASCVPAVAEHPNLIVLRSMSKGYCCGGLRVGFAFAAPESTQRLREIAPPLGAGGAGLAVALRLLAQGDVFGALRTRIAEVKPVVARTLRRTGLKVTEGADCLPWVTVEGERDANLVWEGHGVRVKEIGAGEAAAGGRPGEAADAGRRDSPLYKIAVPLSEARLTAFRDAFADAG
;
A
#
# COMPACT_ATOMS: atom_id res chain seq x y z
N MET A 1 59.28 3.56 -8.20
CA MET A 1 58.71 2.19 -8.21
C MET A 1 57.30 2.25 -8.77
N SER A 2 56.96 1.38 -9.73
CA SER A 2 55.80 1.53 -10.61
C SER A 2 54.44 1.29 -9.94
N ASP A 3 53.44 2.02 -10.46
CA ASP A 3 51.99 2.02 -10.16
C ASP A 3 51.32 0.62 -10.15
N ALA A 4 52.00 -0.39 -10.71
CA ALA A 4 51.51 -1.76 -10.82
C ALA A 4 51.57 -2.58 -9.51
N ARG A 5 52.48 -2.27 -8.56
CA ARG A 5 52.51 -2.96 -7.25
C ARG A 5 51.45 -2.45 -6.25
N ARG A 6 50.86 -1.27 -6.50
CA ARG A 6 49.84 -0.64 -5.63
C ARG A 6 48.44 -1.26 -5.74
N ARG A 7 48.14 -2.00 -6.82
CA ARG A 7 46.78 -2.55 -7.08
C ARG A 7 46.42 -3.83 -6.32
N ASN A 8 47.38 -4.52 -5.68
CA ASN A 8 47.16 -5.82 -5.03
C ASN A 8 47.19 -5.78 -3.49
N GLY A 9 47.29 -4.60 -2.87
CA GLY A 9 47.17 -4.43 -1.42
C GLY A 9 45.72 -4.20 -0.98
N PRO A 10 45.41 -4.34 0.32
CA PRO A 10 44.12 -3.87 0.85
C PRO A 10 43.93 -2.37 0.55
N PRO A 11 42.68 -1.87 0.45
CA PRO A 11 42.43 -0.44 0.30
C PRO A 11 43.16 0.40 1.34
N TRP A 12 43.73 1.54 0.93
CA TRP A 12 44.61 2.37 1.76
C TRP A 12 44.00 2.73 3.13
N TYR A 13 42.70 3.02 3.15
CA TYR A 13 41.97 3.46 4.35
C TYR A 13 41.83 2.36 5.41
N LEU A 14 42.08 1.09 5.08
CA LEU A 14 42.09 0.00 6.06
C LEU A 14 43.38 -0.05 6.89
N THR A 15 44.46 0.55 6.39
CA THR A 15 45.79 0.51 7.01
C THR A 15 46.30 1.89 7.42
N PHE A 16 45.71 2.97 6.89
CA PHE A 16 46.18 4.34 7.10
C PHE A 16 45.89 4.89 8.50
N PHE A 17 44.69 4.66 9.04
CA PHE A 17 44.24 5.24 10.32
C PHE A 17 44.75 4.49 11.57
N GLY A 18 46.00 4.02 11.51
CA GLY A 18 46.69 3.34 12.60
C GLY A 18 47.36 4.32 13.57
N GLU A 19 48.18 3.76 14.46
CA GLU A 19 48.89 4.51 15.52
C GLU A 19 49.71 5.70 14.98
N ASP A 20 50.46 5.51 13.89
CA ASP A 20 51.32 6.58 13.33
C ASP A 20 50.52 7.76 12.79
N PHE A 21 49.35 7.52 12.20
CA PHE A 21 48.45 8.59 11.77
C PHE A 21 47.93 9.36 12.97
N TRP A 22 47.40 8.65 13.99
CA TRP A 22 46.81 9.29 15.16
C TRP A 22 47.83 10.01 16.04
N ALA A 23 49.09 9.56 16.07
CA ALA A 23 50.17 10.27 16.74
C ALA A 23 50.34 11.71 16.21
N VAL A 24 50.08 11.93 14.91
CA VAL A 24 50.12 13.25 14.29
C VAL A 24 48.75 13.94 14.37
N ALA A 25 47.68 13.21 14.09
CA ALA A 25 46.33 13.76 14.01
C ALA A 25 45.79 14.24 15.37
N ASP A 26 46.20 13.62 16.48
CA ASP A 26 45.82 14.06 17.84
C ASP A 26 46.24 15.51 18.13
N HIS A 27 47.29 16.02 17.47
CA HIS A 27 47.68 17.44 17.56
C HIS A 27 46.77 18.39 16.76
N GLU A 28 46.12 17.90 15.70
CA GLU A 28 45.14 18.67 14.91
C GLU A 28 43.73 18.63 15.54
N TYR A 29 43.40 17.52 16.20
CA TYR A 29 42.10 17.27 16.84
C TYR A 29 42.11 17.63 18.34
N ALA A 30 42.60 18.83 18.65
CA ALA A 30 42.65 19.35 20.01
C ALA A 30 41.28 19.29 20.73
N PRO A 31 41.25 19.14 22.07
CA PRO A 31 40.02 19.03 22.84
C PRO A 31 39.01 20.16 22.57
N GLU A 32 39.47 21.39 22.39
CA GLU A 32 38.64 22.56 22.12
C GLU A 32 37.88 22.43 20.80
N ARG A 33 38.56 21.91 19.77
CA ARG A 33 37.95 21.63 18.46
C ARG A 33 36.92 20.52 18.58
N THR A 34 37.26 19.42 19.24
CA THR A 34 36.33 18.30 19.45
C THR A 34 35.10 18.74 20.23
N ALA A 35 35.25 19.63 21.22
CA ALA A 35 34.13 20.20 21.97
C ALA A 35 33.20 21.01 21.06
N ALA A 36 33.75 21.93 20.26
CA ALA A 36 32.96 22.76 19.34
C ALA A 36 32.19 21.91 18.30
N GLU A 37 32.86 20.92 17.69
CA GLU A 37 32.22 20.02 16.74
C GLU A 37 31.12 19.18 17.40
N THR A 38 31.34 18.69 18.62
CA THR A 38 30.32 17.92 19.35
C THR A 38 29.14 18.79 19.77
N ASP A 39 29.37 20.03 20.19
CA ASP A 39 28.30 20.97 20.54
C ASP A 39 27.39 21.23 19.33
N TYR A 40 27.99 21.41 18.15
CA TYR A 40 27.25 21.47 16.90
C TYR A 40 26.43 20.20 16.63
N LEU A 41 27.07 19.03 16.66
CA LEU A 41 26.39 17.76 16.38
C LEU A 41 25.22 17.55 17.35
N ALA A 42 25.43 17.76 18.65
CA ALA A 42 24.39 17.63 19.66
C ALA A 42 23.25 18.63 19.46
N ALA A 43 23.54 19.88 19.10
CA ALA A 43 22.53 20.89 18.82
C ALA A 43 21.66 20.50 17.61
N VAL A 44 22.28 20.06 16.51
CA VAL A 44 21.56 19.64 15.30
C VAL A 44 20.75 18.36 15.54
N LEU A 45 21.35 17.36 16.19
CA LEU A 45 20.66 16.11 16.54
C LEU A 45 19.46 16.39 17.47
N GLY A 46 19.66 17.15 18.54
CA GLY A 46 18.60 17.46 19.51
C GLY A 46 17.43 18.27 18.92
N ALA A 47 17.70 19.12 17.94
CA ALA A 47 16.67 19.94 17.30
C ALA A 47 15.90 19.21 16.18
N SER A 48 16.49 18.20 15.53
CA SER A 48 16.00 17.73 14.23
C SER A 48 15.94 16.21 14.05
N ALA A 49 16.59 15.42 14.92
CA ALA A 49 16.47 13.98 14.90
C ALA A 49 15.13 13.52 15.51
N PRO A 50 14.47 12.51 14.94
CA PRO A 50 13.20 11.99 15.47
C PRO A 50 13.36 11.20 16.78
N GLY A 51 14.59 10.91 17.18
CA GLY A 51 14.94 10.14 18.38
C GLY A 51 16.41 10.32 18.74
N ARG A 52 16.96 9.41 19.56
CA ARG A 52 18.31 9.53 20.14
C ARG A 52 19.27 8.42 19.74
N ARG A 53 18.90 7.48 18.86
CA ARG A 53 19.79 6.42 18.36
C ARG A 53 20.65 6.97 17.22
N VAL A 54 21.96 7.06 17.45
CA VAL A 54 22.91 7.70 16.55
C VAL A 54 23.96 6.70 16.10
N LEU A 55 24.18 6.60 14.79
CA LEU A 55 25.30 5.89 14.21
C LEU A 55 26.43 6.88 13.90
N ASP A 56 27.60 6.71 14.52
CA ASP A 56 28.81 7.47 14.21
C ASP A 56 29.68 6.65 13.23
N LEU A 57 29.65 7.05 11.96
CA LEU A 57 30.19 6.32 10.82
C LEU A 57 31.62 6.79 10.50
N GLY A 58 32.60 5.94 10.82
CA GLY A 58 34.03 6.30 10.83
C GLY A 58 34.40 7.05 12.11
N CYS A 59 34.10 6.45 13.27
CA CYS A 59 34.19 7.11 14.56
C CYS A 59 35.63 7.30 15.07
N GLY A 60 36.62 6.63 14.45
CA GLY A 60 38.02 6.71 14.84
C GLY A 60 38.24 6.35 16.31
N THR A 61 38.91 7.24 17.05
CA THR A 61 39.15 7.10 18.50
C THR A 61 37.94 7.48 19.36
N GLY A 62 36.76 7.68 18.76
CA GLY A 62 35.49 7.88 19.47
C GLY A 62 35.25 9.30 19.97
N ARG A 63 36.00 10.30 19.48
CA ARG A 63 35.97 11.69 19.99
C ARG A 63 34.57 12.31 19.99
N HIS A 64 33.76 12.06 18.95
CA HIS A 64 32.37 12.51 18.89
C HIS A 64 31.43 11.51 19.56
N ALA A 65 31.54 10.21 19.25
CA ALA A 65 30.69 9.17 19.82
C ALA A 65 30.62 9.20 21.36
N VAL A 66 31.77 9.29 22.04
CA VAL A 66 31.85 9.35 23.51
C VAL A 66 31.17 10.61 24.04
N ALA A 67 31.41 11.75 23.41
CA ALA A 67 30.89 13.04 23.85
C ALA A 67 29.38 13.20 23.54
N LEU A 68 28.87 12.55 22.50
CA LEU A 68 27.43 12.42 22.22
C LEU A 68 26.78 11.44 23.21
N ALA A 69 27.42 10.31 23.54
CA ALA A 69 26.92 9.39 24.56
C ALA A 69 26.81 10.07 25.94
N ALA A 70 27.76 10.95 26.28
CA ALA A 70 27.71 11.79 27.48
C ALA A 70 26.52 12.76 27.51
N ARG A 71 25.93 13.08 26.34
CA ARG A 71 24.73 13.91 26.16
C ARG A 71 23.46 13.07 25.96
N GLU A 72 23.48 11.83 26.46
CA GLU A 72 22.35 10.89 26.47
C GLU A 72 21.89 10.43 25.08
N PHE A 73 22.74 10.52 24.06
CA PHE A 73 22.49 9.81 22.80
C PHE A 73 22.87 8.34 22.95
N SER A 74 22.07 7.44 22.36
CA SER A 74 22.42 6.02 22.25
C SER A 74 23.31 5.86 21.02
N VAL A 75 24.63 5.84 21.22
CA VAL A 75 25.58 5.88 20.12
C VAL A 75 26.14 4.50 19.79
N THR A 76 26.14 4.17 18.51
CA THR A 76 26.92 3.07 17.95
C THR A 76 28.04 3.66 17.09
N GLY A 77 29.30 3.43 17.46
CA GLY A 77 30.47 3.87 16.70
C GLY A 77 31.00 2.77 15.79
N VAL A 78 31.30 3.11 14.54
CA VAL A 78 31.79 2.18 13.53
C VAL A 78 33.12 2.65 12.96
N ASP A 79 34.12 1.77 12.92
CA ASP A 79 35.39 2.05 12.24
C ASP A 79 36.01 0.75 11.70
N ALA A 80 36.90 0.84 10.70
CA ALA A 80 37.61 -0.31 10.17
C ALA A 80 38.84 -0.69 11.03
N GLY A 81 39.44 0.30 11.71
CA GLY A 81 40.66 0.19 12.50
C GLY A 81 40.41 -0.35 13.90
N GLY A 82 40.88 -1.58 14.18
CA GLY A 82 40.77 -2.19 15.52
C GLY A 82 41.45 -1.34 16.61
N TRP A 83 42.63 -0.80 16.32
CA TRP A 83 43.37 0.07 17.22
C TRP A 83 42.59 1.33 17.64
N ALA A 84 41.86 1.93 16.70
CA ALA A 84 41.08 3.14 16.97
C ALA A 84 39.87 2.83 17.87
N LEU A 85 39.18 1.71 17.61
CA LEU A 85 38.06 1.24 18.43
C LEU A 85 38.47 0.86 19.85
N GLU A 86 39.63 0.24 20.04
CA GLU A 86 40.17 -0.05 21.38
C GLU A 86 40.35 1.23 22.21
N ARG A 87 40.82 2.31 21.57
CA ARG A 87 40.93 3.64 22.22
C ARG A 87 39.58 4.29 22.45
N ALA A 88 38.64 4.15 21.51
CA ALA A 88 37.28 4.65 21.65
C ALA A 88 36.57 4.00 22.85
N GLU A 89 36.73 2.69 23.01
CA GLU A 89 36.21 1.95 24.16
C GLU A 89 36.87 2.37 25.47
N ALA A 90 38.20 2.54 25.48
CA ALA A 90 38.92 3.05 26.65
C ALA A 90 38.47 4.47 27.04
N ALA A 91 38.26 5.36 26.06
CA ALA A 91 37.78 6.71 26.27
C ALA A 91 36.33 6.73 26.81
N ALA A 92 35.44 5.89 26.29
CA ALA A 92 34.09 5.74 26.82
C ALA A 92 34.10 5.28 28.28
N LYS A 93 34.94 4.29 28.60
CA LYS A 93 35.12 3.78 29.97
C LYS A 93 35.65 4.87 30.91
N ALA A 94 36.64 5.65 30.47
CA ALA A 94 37.19 6.75 31.24
C ALA A 94 36.16 7.87 31.49
N ALA A 95 35.31 8.15 30.51
CA ALA A 95 34.23 9.13 30.61
C ALA A 95 32.98 8.60 31.36
N GLY A 96 32.93 7.31 31.70
CA GLY A 96 31.80 6.71 32.40
C GLY A 96 30.52 6.59 31.54
N VAL A 97 30.66 6.55 30.22
CA VAL A 97 29.53 6.47 29.28
C VAL A 97 29.48 5.12 28.59
N ARG A 98 28.30 4.76 28.07
CA ARG A 98 28.09 3.55 27.29
C ARG A 98 27.88 3.90 25.81
N ALA A 99 28.61 3.21 24.94
CA ALA A 99 28.43 3.20 23.50
C ALA A 99 28.71 1.79 22.98
N ASP A 100 28.11 1.43 21.85
CA ASP A 100 28.38 0.16 21.17
C ASP A 100 29.43 0.38 20.07
N TRP A 101 30.37 -0.56 19.92
CA TRP A 101 31.47 -0.44 18.97
C TRP A 101 31.44 -1.59 17.96
N LEU A 102 31.53 -1.27 16.67
CA LEU A 102 31.56 -2.27 15.61
C LEU A 102 32.73 -2.04 14.65
N ARG A 103 33.55 -3.07 14.50
CA ARG A 103 34.60 -3.09 13.47
C ARG A 103 34.00 -3.44 12.11
N LEU A 104 33.94 -2.46 11.21
CA LEU A 104 33.35 -2.63 9.87
C LEU A 104 33.99 -1.68 8.85
N ASP A 105 34.23 -2.18 7.64
CA ASP A 105 34.57 -1.34 6.48
C ASP A 105 33.32 -0.57 6.03
N LEU A 106 33.35 0.76 6.15
CA LEU A 106 32.23 1.65 5.83
C LEU A 106 31.75 1.51 4.38
N LEU A 107 32.59 1.02 3.46
CA LEU A 107 32.23 0.82 2.05
C LEU A 107 31.62 -0.57 1.76
N ARG A 108 31.26 -1.31 2.82
CA ARG A 108 30.50 -2.57 2.78
C ARG A 108 29.06 -2.34 3.23
N GLU A 109 28.24 -3.38 3.07
CA GLU A 109 26.85 -3.37 3.51
C GLU A 109 26.77 -3.20 5.04
N LEU A 110 25.88 -2.32 5.49
CA LEU A 110 25.69 -2.09 6.92
C LEU A 110 24.77 -3.19 7.50
N PRO A 111 25.15 -3.87 8.60
CA PRO A 111 24.47 -5.10 9.04
C PRO A 111 23.10 -4.90 9.68
N TRP A 112 22.62 -3.65 9.80
CA TRP A 112 21.37 -3.33 10.47
C TRP A 112 20.15 -3.43 9.53
N PRO A 113 18.95 -3.72 10.07
CA PRO A 113 17.71 -3.68 9.30
C PRO A 113 17.33 -2.25 8.88
N ILE A 114 16.25 -2.13 8.11
CA ILE A 114 15.69 -0.83 7.72
C ILE A 114 15.20 -0.09 8.98
N GLY A 115 15.58 1.19 9.13
CA GLY A 115 15.04 2.05 10.19
C GLY A 115 15.60 1.84 11.60
N GLU A 116 16.82 1.32 11.71
CA GLU A 116 17.50 1.08 12.98
C GLU A 116 17.91 2.38 13.71
N PHE A 117 18.32 3.42 12.98
CA PHE A 117 18.87 4.65 13.57
C PHE A 117 18.01 5.88 13.33
N ASP A 118 17.99 6.78 14.29
CA ASP A 118 17.28 8.06 14.19
C ASP A 118 18.13 9.11 13.44
N ALA A 119 19.45 9.01 13.63
CA ALA A 119 20.42 9.83 12.91
C ALA A 119 21.73 9.08 12.63
N VAL A 120 22.45 9.54 11.61
CA VAL A 120 23.78 9.08 11.24
C VAL A 120 24.68 10.31 11.15
N VAL A 121 25.84 10.23 11.79
CA VAL A 121 26.91 11.23 11.69
C VAL A 121 28.04 10.60 10.88
N CYS A 122 28.49 11.27 9.83
CA CYS A 122 29.65 10.88 9.04
C CYS A 122 30.57 12.09 8.96
N VAL A 123 31.47 12.19 9.93
CA VAL A 123 32.41 13.31 10.04
C VAL A 123 33.82 12.80 9.73
N GLN A 124 34.49 13.47 8.81
CA GLN A 124 35.87 13.24 8.33
C GLN A 124 36.11 11.87 7.70
N SER A 125 35.02 11.19 7.32
CA SER A 125 35.02 9.80 6.86
C SER A 125 34.36 9.60 5.48
N PHE A 126 34.31 10.67 4.68
CA PHE A 126 33.74 10.68 3.32
C PHE A 126 34.80 10.93 2.24
N GLY A 127 34.63 10.32 1.05
CA GLY A 127 35.55 10.45 -0.08
C GLY A 127 36.56 9.32 -0.25
N TRP A 128 36.36 8.19 0.45
CA TRP A 128 37.22 7.00 0.32
C TRP A 128 36.75 6.07 -0.81
N GLY A 129 37.67 5.44 -1.52
CA GLY A 129 37.30 4.61 -2.69
C GLY A 129 36.67 5.46 -3.80
N SER A 130 35.77 4.88 -4.60
CA SER A 130 35.14 5.49 -5.78
C SER A 130 33.82 6.22 -5.50
N ASP A 131 33.41 7.14 -6.37
CA ASP A 131 32.14 7.86 -6.30
C ASP A 131 30.93 6.90 -6.27
N ALA A 132 31.01 5.76 -6.97
CA ALA A 132 30.00 4.72 -6.92
C ALA A 132 29.91 4.03 -5.54
N GLN A 133 31.04 3.86 -4.85
CA GLN A 133 31.05 3.35 -3.47
C GLN A 133 30.48 4.39 -2.50
N GLN A 134 30.79 5.68 -2.69
CA GLN A 134 30.28 6.76 -1.86
C GLN A 134 28.76 6.93 -2.02
N LEU A 135 28.23 6.83 -3.25
CA LEU A 135 26.79 6.81 -3.47
C LEU A 135 26.12 5.62 -2.79
N ARG A 136 26.71 4.42 -2.87
CA ARG A 136 26.20 3.23 -2.18
C ARG A 136 26.23 3.39 -0.66
N LEU A 137 27.29 3.97 -0.10
CA LEU A 137 27.37 4.28 1.32
C LEU A 137 26.20 5.17 1.75
N LEU A 138 25.93 6.25 1.02
CA LEU A 138 24.79 7.14 1.32
C LEU A 138 23.44 6.41 1.19
N GLN A 139 23.28 5.51 0.22
CA GLN A 139 22.07 4.70 0.09
C GLN A 139 21.88 3.74 1.27
N GLU A 140 22.96 3.13 1.77
CA GLU A 140 22.95 2.28 2.96
C GLU A 140 22.64 3.09 4.22
N VAL A 141 23.25 4.26 4.37
CA VAL A 141 22.92 5.22 5.43
C VAL A 141 21.43 5.57 5.39
N ARG A 142 20.87 5.87 4.20
CA ARG A 142 19.43 6.12 4.05
C ARG A 142 18.59 4.92 4.47
N ARG A 143 19.03 3.70 4.15
CA ARG A 143 18.29 2.46 4.45
C ARG A 143 18.20 2.21 5.95
N VAL A 144 19.30 2.39 6.68
CA VAL A 144 19.34 2.16 8.13
C VAL A 144 18.72 3.29 8.95
N LEU A 145 18.50 4.47 8.34
CA LEU A 145 17.75 5.56 8.97
C LEU A 145 16.24 5.28 9.02
N VAL A 146 15.61 5.69 10.12
CA VAL A 146 14.15 5.77 10.22
C VAL A 146 13.58 6.70 9.14
N PRO A 147 12.27 6.58 8.83
CA PRO A 147 11.57 7.56 8.02
C PRO A 147 11.80 9.00 8.50
N GLY A 148 12.33 9.87 7.64
CA GLY A 148 12.63 11.25 8.03
C GLY A 148 13.82 11.39 8.99
N GLY A 149 14.60 10.33 9.17
CA GLY A 149 15.85 10.33 9.93
C GLY A 149 16.92 11.23 9.31
N LEU A 150 17.90 11.58 10.13
CA LEU A 150 18.85 12.65 9.84
C LEU A 150 20.24 12.10 9.45
N LEU A 151 20.84 12.64 8.40
CA LEU A 151 22.26 12.48 8.10
C LEU A 151 22.96 13.82 8.31
N ILE A 152 24.00 13.83 9.15
CA ILE A 152 24.95 14.92 9.24
C ILE A 152 26.26 14.43 8.63
N LEU A 153 26.63 15.01 7.49
CA LEU A 153 27.85 14.65 6.77
C LEU A 153 28.72 15.88 6.61
N ASP A 154 29.97 15.84 7.04
CA ASP A 154 30.92 16.90 6.72
C ASP A 154 31.80 16.53 5.53
N HIS A 155 32.31 17.56 4.87
CA HIS A 155 33.35 17.39 3.88
C HIS A 155 34.27 18.61 3.83
N SER A 156 35.56 18.36 3.60
CA SER A 156 36.54 19.42 3.40
C SER A 156 36.33 20.06 2.02
N ASN A 157 36.09 21.37 2.00
CA ASN A 157 35.76 22.10 0.78
C ASN A 157 37.01 22.31 -0.10
N VAL A 158 37.07 21.60 -1.22
CA VAL A 158 38.21 21.63 -2.15
C VAL A 158 38.55 23.03 -2.68
N LEU A 159 37.59 23.96 -2.75
CA LEU A 159 37.84 25.35 -3.19
C LEU A 159 38.77 26.08 -2.21
N ALA A 160 38.54 25.91 -0.91
CA ALA A 160 39.38 26.49 0.13
C ALA A 160 40.78 25.85 0.16
N ILE A 161 40.86 24.53 -0.11
CA ILE A 161 42.13 23.80 -0.16
C ILE A 161 42.97 24.24 -1.36
N ALA A 162 42.36 24.30 -2.54
CA ALA A 162 43.06 24.61 -3.79
C ALA A 162 43.61 26.04 -3.80
N GLY A 163 42.89 27.00 -3.17
CA GLY A 163 43.34 28.39 -3.08
C GLY A 163 44.62 28.59 -2.25
N ASN A 164 44.91 27.70 -1.30
CA ASN A 164 46.09 27.72 -0.44
C ASN A 164 46.82 26.37 -0.49
N TYR A 165 46.95 25.79 -1.69
CA TYR A 165 47.47 24.44 -1.83
C TYR A 165 48.96 24.37 -1.49
N VAL A 166 49.28 23.59 -0.46
CA VAL A 166 50.66 23.33 -0.02
C VAL A 166 51.00 21.86 -0.35
N PRO A 167 51.86 21.61 -1.36
CA PRO A 167 52.21 20.24 -1.77
C PRO A 167 53.14 19.54 -0.78
N GLU A 168 53.97 20.30 -0.05
CA GLU A 168 54.91 19.77 0.93
C GLU A 168 54.82 20.56 2.24
N ALA A 169 54.68 19.86 3.36
CA ALA A 169 54.62 20.47 4.67
C ALA A 169 55.38 19.61 5.68
N THR A 170 55.91 20.23 6.73
CA THR A 170 56.56 19.53 7.84
C THR A 170 55.85 19.92 9.14
N PHE A 171 55.55 18.93 9.97
CA PHE A 171 55.12 19.09 11.34
C PHE A 171 56.20 18.52 12.27
N GLU A 172 56.57 19.25 13.32
CA GLU A 172 57.60 18.83 14.26
C GLU A 172 57.24 19.28 15.68
N THR A 173 57.33 18.34 16.62
CA THR A 173 57.17 18.54 18.06
C THR A 173 58.18 17.65 18.80
N GLU A 174 58.27 17.75 20.12
CA GLU A 174 59.21 16.96 20.92
C GLU A 174 59.02 15.45 20.69
N GLY A 175 60.02 14.82 20.06
CA GLY A 175 60.03 13.38 19.77
C GLY A 175 59.17 12.92 18.59
N LEU A 176 58.56 13.82 17.81
CA LEU A 176 57.73 13.47 16.65
C LEU A 176 57.94 14.45 15.49
N ARG A 177 58.25 13.91 14.32
CA ARG A 177 58.32 14.64 13.06
C ARG A 177 57.47 13.95 12.00
N ALA A 178 56.71 14.72 11.23
CA ALA A 178 55.94 14.22 10.10
C ALA A 178 56.17 15.11 8.86
N ASP A 179 56.66 14.50 7.78
CA ASP A 179 56.87 15.16 6.49
C ASP A 179 55.76 14.72 5.53
N PHE A 180 54.96 15.69 5.05
CA PHE A 180 53.81 15.47 4.19
C PHE A 180 54.18 15.81 2.74
N ARG A 181 53.83 14.92 1.81
CA ARG A 181 53.88 15.17 0.36
C ARG A 181 52.53 14.84 -0.24
N ARG A 182 51.92 15.79 -0.97
CA ARG A 182 50.58 15.64 -1.52
C ARG A 182 50.58 16.03 -3.00
N ALA A 183 49.74 15.36 -3.77
CA ALA A 183 49.47 15.67 -5.17
C ALA A 183 47.97 15.70 -5.43
N TYR A 184 47.46 16.84 -5.90
CA TYR A 184 46.04 17.01 -6.25
C TYR A 184 45.84 16.92 -7.77
N ARG A 185 45.06 15.93 -8.21
CA ARG A 185 44.68 15.75 -9.61
C ARG A 185 43.35 16.43 -9.88
N VAL A 186 43.42 17.64 -10.45
CA VAL A 186 42.26 18.49 -10.75
C VAL A 186 41.19 17.74 -11.57
N ALA A 187 41.59 17.01 -12.62
CA ALA A 187 40.65 16.35 -13.52
C ALA A 187 39.80 15.24 -12.86
N SER A 188 40.30 14.60 -11.80
CA SER A 188 39.58 13.55 -11.07
C SER A 188 39.13 13.99 -9.68
N GLY A 189 39.49 15.21 -9.26
CA GLY A 189 39.26 15.69 -7.90
C GLY A 189 39.94 14.86 -6.81
N ARG A 190 40.97 14.06 -7.12
CA ARG A 190 41.66 13.19 -6.15
C ARG A 190 42.93 13.80 -5.61
N SER A 191 43.07 13.80 -4.29
CA SER A 191 44.33 14.06 -3.60
C SER A 191 44.97 12.75 -3.20
N THR A 192 46.22 12.54 -3.58
CA THR A 192 47.06 11.44 -3.09
C THR A 192 48.14 11.98 -2.19
N GLY A 193 48.26 11.43 -0.98
CA GLY A 193 49.22 11.84 0.03
C GLY A 193 50.22 10.74 0.40
N GLU A 194 51.39 11.18 0.85
CA GLU A 194 52.43 10.41 1.51
C GLU A 194 52.83 11.16 2.77
N ILE A 195 52.87 10.48 3.91
CA ILE A 195 53.28 11.03 5.19
C ILE A 195 54.39 10.14 5.73
N GLU A 196 55.59 10.69 5.85
CA GLU A 196 56.72 10.04 6.52
C GLU A 196 56.72 10.48 7.99
N VAL A 197 56.42 9.55 8.90
CA VAL A 197 56.32 9.78 10.34
C VAL A 197 57.54 9.21 11.04
N ARG A 198 58.25 10.02 11.82
CA ARG A 198 59.41 9.64 12.63
C ARG A 198 59.15 9.91 14.10
N ARG A 199 59.29 8.88 14.94
CA ARG A 199 59.06 8.93 16.39
C ARG A 199 60.38 8.67 17.13
N GLY A 200 60.93 9.69 17.78
CA GLY A 200 62.26 9.63 18.40
C GLY A 200 63.33 9.15 17.42
N ASP A 201 64.17 8.21 17.86
CA ASP A 201 65.23 7.59 17.06
C ASP A 201 64.76 6.37 16.22
N ALA A 202 63.45 6.11 16.15
CA ALA A 202 62.92 5.00 15.37
C ALA A 202 63.01 5.23 13.86
N GLU A 203 63.08 4.15 13.10
CA GLU A 203 62.98 4.19 11.63
C GLU A 203 61.66 4.84 11.19
N PRO A 204 61.68 5.71 10.17
CA PRO A 204 60.48 6.40 9.71
C PRO A 204 59.47 5.43 9.07
N VAL A 205 58.19 5.63 9.38
CA VAL A 205 57.07 4.90 8.78
C VAL A 205 56.42 5.78 7.72
N VAL A 206 56.19 5.22 6.53
CA VAL A 206 55.50 5.92 5.44
C VAL A 206 54.08 5.40 5.30
N ILE A 207 53.10 6.29 5.45
CA ILE A 207 51.68 6.01 5.21
C ILE A 207 51.17 6.79 3.99
N HIS A 208 50.18 6.23 3.29
CA HIS A 208 49.65 6.78 2.04
C HIS A 208 48.14 6.95 2.08
N ASP A 209 47.64 8.06 1.50
CA ASP A 209 46.22 8.33 1.33
C ASP A 209 45.82 8.55 -0.15
N ASP A 210 44.55 8.29 -0.46
CA ASP A 210 43.90 8.63 -1.74
C ASP A 210 42.44 9.04 -1.45
N VAL A 211 42.22 10.35 -1.34
CA VAL A 211 40.93 10.93 -0.97
C VAL A 211 40.33 11.67 -2.16
N ARG A 212 39.08 11.35 -2.48
CA ARG A 212 38.25 12.14 -3.39
C ARG A 212 37.79 13.41 -2.66
N MET A 213 38.24 14.57 -3.13
CA MET A 213 37.83 15.88 -2.64
C MET A 213 36.72 16.42 -3.56
N TYR A 214 35.49 16.42 -3.08
CA TYR A 214 34.31 16.94 -3.76
C TYR A 214 34.16 18.45 -3.56
N GLN A 215 33.59 19.10 -4.57
CA GLN A 215 32.95 20.39 -4.39
C GLN A 215 31.64 20.23 -3.59
N PRO A 216 31.21 21.24 -2.82
CA PRO A 216 29.95 21.17 -2.07
C PRO A 216 28.73 20.80 -2.93
N ALA A 217 28.67 21.28 -4.18
CA ALA A 217 27.60 20.94 -5.12
C ALA A 217 27.59 19.45 -5.51
N GLU A 218 28.75 18.81 -5.63
CA GLU A 218 28.86 17.37 -5.93
C GLU A 218 28.36 16.52 -4.75
N VAL A 219 28.64 16.95 -3.51
CA VAL A 219 28.11 16.28 -2.31
C VAL A 219 26.59 16.40 -2.25
N HIS A 220 26.05 17.59 -2.55
CA HIS A 220 24.61 17.81 -2.62
C HIS A 220 23.92 16.91 -3.68
N ASP A 221 24.51 16.77 -4.87
CA ASP A 221 24.01 15.84 -5.91
C ASP A 221 24.02 14.39 -5.42
N LEU A 222 25.13 13.94 -4.81
CA LEU A 222 25.23 12.58 -4.27
C LEU A 222 24.18 12.29 -3.20
N LEU A 223 23.95 13.23 -2.27
CA LEU A 223 22.90 13.13 -1.26
C LEU A 223 21.51 13.05 -1.89
N THR A 224 21.24 13.89 -2.90
CA THR A 224 19.96 13.92 -3.62
C THR A 224 19.69 12.59 -4.32
N ARG A 225 20.70 12.05 -5.03
CA ARG A 225 20.63 10.76 -5.74
C ARG A 225 20.53 9.57 -4.80
N ALA A 226 21.11 9.68 -3.61
CA ALA A 226 20.97 8.70 -2.55
C ALA A 226 19.58 8.72 -1.90
N GLY A 227 18.73 9.71 -2.21
CA GLY A 227 17.36 9.82 -1.71
C GLY A 227 17.22 10.66 -0.45
N PHE A 228 18.12 11.61 -0.23
CA PHE A 228 17.99 12.64 0.80
C PHE A 228 17.44 13.94 0.23
N THR A 229 16.88 14.75 1.11
CA THR A 229 16.64 16.18 0.90
C THR A 229 17.61 16.93 1.82
N VAL A 230 18.46 17.79 1.25
CA VAL A 230 19.36 18.62 2.05
C VAL A 230 18.54 19.78 2.61
N GLU A 231 18.47 19.87 3.93
CA GLU A 231 17.69 20.91 4.63
C GLU A 231 18.54 22.14 4.95
N ARG A 232 19.82 21.91 5.21
CA ARG A 232 20.77 22.98 5.57
C ARG A 232 22.20 22.59 5.20
N VAL A 233 23.01 23.61 4.89
CA VAL A 233 24.45 23.48 4.70
C VAL A 233 25.13 24.51 5.61
N ASP A 234 25.90 24.03 6.57
CA ASP A 234 26.56 24.82 7.62
C ASP A 234 28.07 24.86 7.38
N ALA A 235 28.73 25.89 7.92
CA ALA A 235 30.16 26.14 7.78
C ALA A 235 30.89 26.03 9.12
N ASP A 236 32.04 25.34 9.11
CA ASP A 236 32.98 25.20 10.22
C ASP A 236 32.31 24.78 11.54
N PHE A 237 31.34 23.87 11.46
CA PHE A 237 30.56 23.34 12.59
C PHE A 237 29.85 24.45 13.40
N ALA A 238 29.34 25.47 12.71
CA ALA A 238 28.50 26.50 13.31
C ALA A 238 27.09 26.47 12.69
N VAL A 239 26.07 26.22 13.51
CA VAL A 239 24.66 26.09 13.06
C VAL A 239 24.21 27.36 12.34
N GLY A 240 23.74 27.22 11.10
CA GLY A 240 23.21 28.30 10.28
C GLY A 240 24.26 29.20 9.62
N ARG A 241 25.56 28.94 9.82
CA ARG A 241 26.62 29.73 9.20
C ARG A 241 26.78 29.31 7.74
N GLU A 242 26.58 30.24 6.81
CA GLU A 242 26.70 29.93 5.38
C GLU A 242 28.16 29.64 4.94
N PRO A 243 28.38 28.62 4.09
CA PRO A 243 29.70 28.37 3.49
C PRO A 243 30.13 29.45 2.48
N ALA A 244 31.38 29.86 2.58
CA ALA A 244 32.08 30.68 1.60
C ALA A 244 33.11 29.84 0.83
N PRO A 245 33.65 30.31 -0.32
CA PRO A 245 34.71 29.61 -1.05
C PRO A 245 35.96 29.31 -0.19
N THR A 246 36.21 30.12 0.85
CA THR A 246 37.32 29.97 1.80
C THR A 246 36.98 29.13 3.03
N THR A 247 35.72 28.74 3.23
CA THR A 247 35.31 27.86 4.34
C THR A 247 35.99 26.51 4.21
N ARG A 248 36.61 26.02 5.29
CA ARG A 248 37.39 24.78 5.25
C ARG A 248 36.50 23.55 5.38
N TYR A 249 35.58 23.53 6.35
CA TYR A 249 34.71 22.39 6.62
C TYR A 249 33.26 22.75 6.34
N VAL A 250 32.57 21.95 5.56
CA VAL A 250 31.18 22.17 5.18
C VAL A 250 30.35 20.98 5.67
N GLN A 251 29.31 21.25 6.45
CA GLN A 251 28.41 20.24 6.99
C GLN A 251 27.08 20.25 6.23
N PHE A 252 26.67 19.09 5.73
CA PHE A 252 25.37 18.87 5.12
C PHE A 252 24.44 18.23 6.15
N VAL A 253 23.33 18.89 6.43
CA VAL A 253 22.24 18.37 7.25
C VAL A 253 21.13 17.94 6.31
N ALA A 254 20.96 16.63 6.17
CA ALA A 254 20.11 16.04 5.15
C ALA A 254 19.11 15.07 5.78
N ARG A 255 17.85 15.15 5.33
CA ARG A 255 16.77 14.28 5.79
C ARG A 255 16.49 13.17 4.79
N SER A 256 16.29 11.95 5.27
CA SER A 256 15.87 10.85 4.40
C SER A 256 14.49 11.16 3.81
N ARG A 257 14.33 11.10 2.48
CA ARG A 257 13.02 11.31 1.84
C ARG A 257 12.04 10.24 2.30
N ALA A 258 10.77 10.66 2.49
CA ALA A 258 9.66 9.91 3.07
C ALA A 258 9.71 8.41 2.77
N SER A 259 9.48 7.61 3.81
CA SER A 259 9.72 6.18 3.80
C SER A 259 8.61 5.35 3.16
N THR A 260 8.92 4.07 2.98
CA THR A 260 7.96 2.98 2.74
C THR A 260 6.74 3.01 3.68
N ALA A 261 6.91 3.42 4.94
CA ALA A 261 5.80 3.51 5.90
C ALA A 261 4.81 4.63 5.57
N ALA A 262 5.28 5.76 5.03
CA ALA A 262 4.40 6.82 4.53
C ALA A 262 3.62 6.35 3.29
N ALA A 263 4.26 5.57 2.41
CA ALA A 263 3.58 4.96 1.25
C ALA A 263 2.52 3.93 1.66
N ILE A 264 2.81 3.06 2.65
CA ILE A 264 1.85 2.09 3.20
C ILE A 264 0.70 2.82 3.93
N THR A 265 1.00 3.87 4.67
CA THR A 265 -0.01 4.65 5.39
C THR A 265 -0.90 5.46 4.44
N ALA A 266 -0.34 5.98 3.34
CA ALA A 266 -1.14 6.57 2.26
C ALA A 266 -2.13 5.57 1.66
N TRP A 267 -1.76 4.27 1.60
CA TRP A 267 -2.67 3.19 1.19
C TRP A 267 -3.85 2.99 2.15
N LYS A 268 -3.71 3.36 3.45
CA LYS A 268 -4.80 3.31 4.43
C LYS A 268 -5.86 4.39 4.22
N GLY A 269 -5.60 5.40 3.38
CA GLY A 269 -6.41 6.63 3.31
C GLY A 269 -6.90 7.06 1.93
N THR A 270 -6.61 6.33 0.83
CA THR A 270 -7.13 6.68 -0.51
C THR A 270 -8.55 6.15 -0.74
N ARG A 271 -9.43 6.38 0.23
CA ARG A 271 -10.81 6.74 -0.07
C ARG A 271 -10.98 8.10 0.57
N GLU A 272 -10.54 9.14 -0.14
CA GLU A 272 -10.99 10.49 0.16
C GLU A 272 -12.51 10.40 0.35
N GLU A 273 -12.97 10.69 1.57
CA GLU A 273 -14.24 11.39 1.71
C GLU A 273 -14.06 12.66 0.89
N THR A 274 -14.41 12.55 -0.38
CA THR A 274 -14.29 13.60 -1.39
C THR A 274 -14.97 14.85 -0.84
N ARG A 275 -14.17 15.82 -0.42
CA ARG A 275 -14.60 17.08 0.21
C ARG A 275 -15.50 16.87 1.45
N PRO A 276 -15.11 17.33 2.65
CA PRO A 276 -15.91 17.19 3.87
C PRO A 276 -17.38 17.69 3.79
N SER A 277 -17.72 18.45 2.74
CA SER A 277 -19.06 18.98 2.47
C SER A 277 -19.95 18.12 1.56
N THR A 278 -19.51 16.95 1.07
CA THR A 278 -20.29 16.17 0.08
C THR A 278 -20.90 14.91 0.70
N LEU A 279 -22.22 14.80 0.70
CA LEU A 279 -22.97 13.61 1.07
C LEU A 279 -23.01 12.61 -0.10
N ASP A 280 -22.25 11.53 -0.01
CA ASP A 280 -22.29 10.45 -1.01
C ASP A 280 -23.30 9.36 -0.64
N LEU A 281 -24.36 9.24 -1.44
CA LEU A 281 -25.45 8.27 -1.35
C LEU A 281 -25.41 7.23 -2.48
N ARG A 282 -24.30 7.11 -3.21
CA ARG A 282 -24.10 6.02 -4.19
C ARG A 282 -23.91 4.66 -3.50
N TRP A 283 -23.48 4.66 -2.24
CA TRP A 283 -23.30 3.49 -1.37
C TRP A 283 -23.45 3.90 0.11
N SER A 284 -23.58 2.92 1.00
CA SER A 284 -23.69 3.13 2.46
C SER A 284 -22.43 2.60 3.18
N PRO A 285 -21.37 3.42 3.32
CA PRO A 285 -20.13 2.99 3.98
C PRO A 285 -20.33 2.74 5.49
N ASP A 286 -21.37 3.33 6.06
CA ASP A 286 -21.84 3.22 7.43
C ASP A 286 -22.55 1.88 7.75
N GLU A 287 -22.81 1.02 6.76
CA GLU A 287 -23.24 -0.37 7.00
C GLU A 287 -22.26 -1.11 7.93
N ILE A 288 -20.97 -0.77 7.86
CA ILE A 288 -19.93 -1.39 8.67
C ILE A 288 -20.19 -1.25 10.17
N GLU A 289 -20.83 -0.18 10.63
CA GLU A 289 -21.12 0.05 12.06
C GLU A 289 -21.96 -1.09 12.67
N PHE A 290 -22.79 -1.74 11.85
CA PHE A 290 -23.72 -2.79 12.28
C PHE A 290 -23.16 -4.21 12.15
N VAL A 291 -22.11 -4.41 11.34
CA VAL A 291 -21.51 -5.73 11.08
C VAL A 291 -20.06 -5.85 11.56
N ARG A 292 -19.42 -4.74 11.95
CA ARG A 292 -18.01 -4.68 12.38
C ARG A 292 -17.63 -5.73 13.42
N PRO A 293 -18.39 -5.97 14.51
CA PRO A 293 -17.98 -6.96 15.52
C PRO A 293 -17.74 -8.35 14.93
N TRP A 294 -18.58 -8.77 13.98
CA TRP A 294 -18.50 -10.07 13.30
C TRP A 294 -17.37 -10.12 12.28
N VAL A 295 -17.18 -9.03 11.53
CA VAL A 295 -16.06 -8.87 10.59
C VAL A 295 -14.73 -8.92 11.35
N ASP A 296 -14.58 -8.12 12.40
CA ASP A 296 -13.36 -8.06 13.21
C ASP A 296 -13.09 -9.39 13.92
N ALA A 297 -14.13 -10.12 14.34
CA ALA A 297 -13.98 -11.48 14.88
C ALA A 297 -13.46 -12.47 13.82
N ALA A 298 -13.97 -12.41 12.58
CA ALA A 298 -13.52 -13.28 11.50
C ALA A 298 -12.05 -13.01 11.13
N PHE A 299 -11.64 -11.74 11.05
CA PHE A 299 -10.25 -11.36 10.80
C PHE A 299 -9.31 -11.78 11.92
N ARG A 300 -9.69 -11.51 13.18
CA ARG A 300 -8.90 -11.94 14.35
C ARG A 300 -8.73 -13.45 14.40
N SER A 301 -9.81 -14.21 14.25
CA SER A 301 -9.72 -15.68 14.23
C SER A 301 -8.82 -16.20 13.10
N ALA A 302 -8.90 -15.63 11.90
CA ALA A 302 -8.01 -16.03 10.80
C ALA A 302 -6.52 -15.74 11.11
N TYR A 303 -6.24 -14.66 11.83
CA TYR A 303 -4.90 -14.26 12.24
C TYR A 303 -4.37 -15.10 13.42
N ASP A 304 -5.16 -15.25 14.47
CA ASP A 304 -4.81 -15.92 15.72
C ASP A 304 -4.57 -17.43 15.54
N ASP A 305 -5.27 -18.05 14.60
CA ASP A 305 -5.03 -19.45 14.22
C ASP A 305 -3.65 -19.66 13.55
N GLY A 306 -2.81 -18.61 13.46
CA GLY A 306 -1.52 -18.61 12.75
C GLY A 306 -1.65 -18.85 11.24
N GLY A 307 -2.89 -18.92 10.75
CA GLY A 307 -3.24 -19.51 9.47
C GLY A 307 -3.07 -18.57 8.30
N LEU A 308 -3.22 -17.25 8.46
CA LEU A 308 -3.22 -16.34 7.30
C LEU A 308 -1.92 -16.40 6.47
N ALA A 309 -0.76 -16.47 7.11
CA ALA A 309 0.51 -16.59 6.41
C ALA A 309 0.63 -17.93 5.66
N GLU A 310 0.20 -19.02 6.30
CA GLU A 310 0.27 -20.35 5.72
C GLU A 310 -0.78 -20.55 4.61
N LEU A 311 -2.00 -20.09 4.82
CA LEU A 311 -3.09 -20.06 3.83
C LEU A 311 -2.77 -19.17 2.64
N SER A 312 -1.89 -18.17 2.80
CA SER A 312 -1.39 -17.36 1.70
C SER A 312 -0.27 -18.05 0.91
N ARG A 313 0.43 -19.01 1.51
CA ARG A 313 1.44 -19.86 0.83
C ARG A 313 0.79 -21.05 0.13
N ALA A 314 -0.27 -21.60 0.73
CA ALA A 314 -0.94 -22.78 0.24
C ALA A 314 -1.56 -22.53 -1.15
N TYR A 315 -1.25 -23.42 -2.09
CA TYR A 315 -1.91 -23.49 -3.39
C TYR A 315 -2.85 -24.71 -3.36
N PRO A 316 -4.17 -24.54 -3.20
CA PRO A 316 -5.10 -25.67 -3.04
C PRO A 316 -5.34 -26.37 -4.38
N LEU A 317 -4.32 -27.03 -4.93
CA LEU A 317 -4.38 -27.73 -6.23
C LEU A 317 -5.36 -28.91 -6.23
N SER A 318 -5.58 -29.54 -5.07
CA SER A 318 -6.57 -30.60 -4.90
C SER A 318 -8.01 -30.07 -4.77
N ASP A 319 -8.18 -28.78 -4.45
CA ASP A 319 -9.47 -28.11 -4.33
C ASP A 319 -9.42 -26.72 -5.00
N PRO A 320 -9.24 -26.66 -6.33
CA PRO A 320 -8.96 -25.40 -7.03
C PRO A 320 -10.14 -24.43 -7.01
N TYR A 321 -11.34 -24.90 -6.69
CA TYR A 321 -12.55 -24.09 -6.56
C TYR A 321 -12.99 -23.91 -5.11
N SER A 322 -12.14 -24.34 -4.17
CA SER A 322 -12.34 -24.27 -2.72
C SER A 322 -13.68 -24.84 -2.25
N ALA A 323 -14.19 -25.84 -2.97
CA ALA A 323 -15.50 -26.40 -2.76
C ALA A 323 -15.52 -27.35 -1.56
N ASP A 324 -14.48 -28.14 -1.36
CA ASP A 324 -14.37 -29.05 -0.21
C ASP A 324 -14.27 -28.25 1.10
N LEU A 325 -13.53 -27.14 1.07
CA LEU A 325 -13.42 -26.23 2.21
C LEU A 325 -14.71 -25.42 2.45
N ALA A 326 -15.34 -24.91 1.39
CA ALA A 326 -16.47 -24.00 1.53
C ALA A 326 -17.79 -24.72 1.80
N ALA A 327 -18.00 -25.91 1.22
CA ALA A 327 -19.28 -26.61 1.27
C ALA A 327 -19.80 -26.84 2.71
N PRO A 328 -19.01 -27.35 3.69
CA PRO A 328 -19.50 -27.55 5.06
C PRO A 328 -19.96 -26.27 5.75
N VAL A 329 -19.23 -25.16 5.53
CA VAL A 329 -19.57 -23.86 6.10
C VAL A 329 -20.83 -23.29 5.47
N LEU A 330 -20.94 -23.41 4.14
CA LEU A 330 -22.09 -22.93 3.38
C LEU A 330 -23.34 -23.77 3.68
N SER A 331 -23.18 -25.08 3.88
CA SER A 331 -24.22 -25.98 4.38
C SER A 331 -24.82 -25.48 5.69
N GLY A 332 -23.95 -25.17 6.67
CA GLY A 332 -24.39 -24.58 7.94
C GLY A 332 -25.04 -23.20 7.77
N HIS A 333 -24.48 -22.35 6.92
CA HIS A 333 -24.99 -21.00 6.69
C HIS A 333 -26.39 -20.97 6.05
N PHE A 334 -26.65 -21.86 5.10
CA PHE A 334 -27.96 -21.95 4.43
C PHE A 334 -28.93 -22.95 5.07
N GLY A 335 -28.45 -23.79 5.99
CA GLY A 335 -29.25 -24.86 6.59
C GLY A 335 -29.58 -25.99 5.60
N LEU A 336 -28.64 -26.33 4.71
CA LEU A 336 -28.78 -27.34 3.65
C LEU A 336 -27.58 -28.28 3.67
N ASP A 337 -27.68 -29.45 3.03
CA ASP A 337 -26.53 -30.32 2.79
C ASP A 337 -25.97 -30.08 1.37
N LEU A 338 -25.00 -29.18 1.26
CA LEU A 338 -24.32 -28.87 -0.01
C LEU A 338 -23.13 -29.81 -0.20
N ALA A 339 -23.14 -30.57 -1.29
CA ALA A 339 -21.98 -31.35 -1.71
C ALA A 339 -20.93 -30.44 -2.38
N PRO A 340 -19.62 -30.73 -2.25
CA PRO A 340 -18.56 -29.97 -2.94
C PRO A 340 -18.73 -29.89 -4.46
N GLY A 341 -19.36 -30.88 -5.09
CA GLY A 341 -19.72 -30.85 -6.51
C GLY A 341 -20.74 -29.78 -6.90
N THR A 342 -21.32 -29.04 -5.94
CA THR A 342 -22.36 -28.01 -6.18
C THR A 342 -21.91 -26.58 -5.92
N VAL A 343 -20.67 -26.39 -5.44
CA VAL A 343 -20.15 -25.08 -4.98
C VAL A 343 -18.92 -24.70 -5.79
N THR A 344 -18.82 -23.48 -6.28
CA THR A 344 -17.58 -22.95 -6.90
C THR A 344 -17.24 -21.59 -6.28
N ALA A 345 -16.11 -21.49 -5.58
CA ALA A 345 -15.60 -20.21 -5.11
C ALA A 345 -14.83 -19.48 -6.23
N GLY A 346 -14.88 -18.14 -6.22
CA GLY A 346 -14.18 -17.32 -7.20
C GLY A 346 -13.82 -15.93 -6.69
N ALA A 347 -13.23 -15.12 -7.59
CA ALA A 347 -12.73 -13.76 -7.34
C ALA A 347 -13.86 -12.72 -7.12
N GLY A 348 -14.75 -13.01 -6.16
CA GLY A 348 -16.05 -12.36 -6.00
C GLY A 348 -17.08 -12.87 -7.00
N ALA A 349 -18.34 -12.49 -6.76
CA ALA A 349 -19.44 -12.78 -7.69
C ALA A 349 -19.18 -12.24 -9.10
N THR A 350 -18.51 -11.09 -9.23
CA THR A 350 -18.11 -10.51 -10.53
C THR A 350 -17.24 -11.45 -11.37
N GLY A 351 -16.26 -12.12 -10.76
CA GLY A 351 -15.41 -13.07 -11.49
C GLY A 351 -16.18 -14.30 -11.97
N LEU A 352 -17.11 -14.79 -11.15
CA LEU A 352 -18.00 -15.90 -11.50
C LEU A 352 -19.02 -15.48 -12.58
N LEU A 353 -19.59 -14.28 -12.46
CA LEU A 353 -20.49 -13.71 -13.46
C LEU A 353 -19.79 -13.53 -14.82
N HIS A 354 -18.52 -13.11 -14.80
CA HIS A 354 -17.69 -13.03 -16.01
C HIS A 354 -17.46 -14.40 -16.64
N ALA A 355 -17.19 -15.43 -15.83
CA ALA A 355 -17.11 -16.79 -16.34
C ALA A 355 -18.44 -17.24 -16.97
N CYS A 356 -19.57 -17.01 -16.30
CA CYS A 356 -20.90 -17.33 -16.82
C CYS A 356 -21.23 -16.66 -18.17
N ALA A 357 -20.59 -15.56 -18.54
CA ALA A 357 -20.79 -14.92 -19.84
C ALA A 357 -20.42 -15.85 -21.01
N ALA A 358 -19.44 -16.74 -20.84
CA ALA A 358 -19.06 -17.70 -21.87
C ALA A 358 -20.08 -18.84 -22.05
N LEU A 359 -20.94 -19.11 -21.05
CA LEU A 359 -22.05 -20.09 -21.19
C LEU A 359 -23.10 -19.66 -22.23
N ALA A 360 -23.12 -18.38 -22.61
CA ALA A 360 -24.05 -17.89 -23.62
C ALA A 360 -23.67 -18.36 -25.04
N LEU A 361 -22.42 -18.77 -25.29
CA LEU A 361 -21.97 -19.09 -26.64
C LEU A 361 -22.43 -20.48 -27.12
N PRO A 362 -22.77 -20.65 -28.41
CA PRO A 362 -22.86 -19.60 -29.45
C PRO A 362 -24.24 -18.90 -29.50
N GLY A 363 -25.15 -19.18 -28.57
CA GLY A 363 -26.51 -18.67 -28.58
C GLY A 363 -26.68 -17.25 -28.04
N PRO A 364 -27.94 -16.79 -27.89
CA PRO A 364 -28.24 -15.50 -27.31
C PRO A 364 -28.15 -15.50 -25.78
N VAL A 365 -27.91 -14.32 -25.21
CA VAL A 365 -28.12 -14.02 -23.79
C VAL A 365 -29.35 -13.13 -23.64
N LEU A 366 -30.30 -13.57 -22.82
CA LEU A 366 -31.50 -12.81 -22.46
C LEU A 366 -31.29 -12.13 -21.10
N HIS A 367 -31.65 -10.85 -20.98
CA HIS A 367 -31.55 -10.12 -19.71
C HIS A 367 -32.70 -9.12 -19.55
N VAL A 368 -33.07 -8.84 -18.30
CA VAL A 368 -34.15 -7.91 -17.97
C VAL A 368 -33.67 -6.45 -18.07
N ALA A 369 -34.52 -5.57 -18.60
CA ALA A 369 -34.31 -4.14 -18.62
C ALA A 369 -34.16 -3.58 -17.19
N GLY A 370 -33.05 -2.87 -16.93
CA GLY A 370 -32.73 -2.36 -15.59
C GLY A 370 -32.05 -3.38 -14.65
N GLY A 371 -31.83 -4.62 -15.12
CA GLY A 371 -30.99 -5.62 -14.45
C GLY A 371 -29.50 -5.32 -14.58
N HIS A 372 -28.66 -6.17 -13.97
CA HIS A 372 -27.22 -5.99 -13.96
C HIS A 372 -26.59 -6.17 -15.37
N PRO A 373 -25.87 -5.17 -15.93
CA PRO A 373 -25.53 -5.15 -17.35
C PRO A 373 -24.24 -5.89 -17.71
N ASP A 374 -23.45 -6.35 -16.73
CA ASP A 374 -22.08 -6.77 -16.98
C ASP A 374 -22.00 -8.09 -17.76
N LEU A 375 -22.76 -9.12 -17.36
CA LEU A 375 -22.79 -10.41 -18.06
C LEU A 375 -23.24 -10.26 -19.53
N PRO A 376 -24.39 -9.65 -19.86
CA PRO A 376 -24.80 -9.54 -21.26
C PRO A 376 -23.79 -8.76 -22.11
N ARG A 377 -23.08 -7.77 -21.54
CA ARG A 377 -21.99 -7.07 -22.22
C ARG A 377 -20.79 -7.96 -22.49
N TRP A 378 -20.35 -8.74 -21.52
CA TRP A 378 -19.22 -9.64 -21.70
C TRP A 378 -19.56 -10.74 -22.71
N ALA A 379 -20.76 -11.31 -22.63
CA ALA A 379 -21.24 -12.28 -23.61
C ALA A 379 -21.28 -11.69 -25.03
N ALA A 380 -21.76 -10.45 -25.18
CA ALA A 380 -21.74 -9.75 -26.46
C ALA A 380 -20.31 -9.53 -27.01
N ARG A 381 -19.35 -9.20 -26.15
CA ARG A 381 -17.92 -9.10 -26.53
C ARG A 381 -17.32 -10.44 -26.97
N LEU A 382 -17.86 -11.55 -26.46
CA LEU A 382 -17.48 -12.89 -26.88
C LEU A 382 -18.23 -13.37 -28.15
N GLY A 383 -19.16 -12.57 -28.67
CA GLY A 383 -19.90 -12.86 -29.91
C GLY A 383 -21.34 -13.34 -29.72
N ALA A 384 -21.84 -13.43 -28.49
CA ALA A 384 -23.26 -13.76 -28.24
C ALA A 384 -24.17 -12.59 -28.63
N ARG A 385 -25.40 -12.87 -29.05
CA ARG A 385 -26.43 -11.84 -29.25
C ARG A 385 -27.08 -11.49 -27.90
N ALA A 386 -26.96 -10.25 -27.45
CA ALA A 386 -27.65 -9.78 -26.23
C ALA A 386 -29.07 -9.29 -26.55
N ILE A 387 -30.05 -9.78 -25.79
CA ILE A 387 -31.47 -9.46 -25.94
C ILE A 387 -31.98 -8.90 -24.62
N THR A 388 -32.55 -7.71 -24.68
CA THR A 388 -33.21 -7.08 -23.53
C THR A 388 -34.70 -7.39 -23.55
N THR A 389 -35.27 -7.78 -22.40
CA THR A 389 -36.70 -8.05 -22.20
C THR A 389 -37.25 -7.33 -20.96
N ARG A 390 -38.57 -7.30 -20.79
CA ARG A 390 -39.23 -6.87 -19.55
C ARG A 390 -39.50 -8.07 -18.66
N PHE A 391 -39.58 -7.86 -17.35
CA PHE A 391 -39.76 -8.98 -16.41
C PHE A 391 -41.08 -9.73 -16.65
N GLU A 392 -42.12 -9.03 -17.09
CA GLU A 392 -43.45 -9.59 -17.37
C GLU A 392 -43.46 -10.44 -18.65
N ASP A 393 -42.58 -10.16 -19.60
CA ASP A 393 -42.51 -10.84 -20.90
C ASP A 393 -41.53 -12.04 -20.90
N LEU A 394 -40.83 -12.29 -19.78
CA LEU A 394 -39.75 -13.27 -19.68
C LEU A 394 -40.08 -14.64 -20.27
N THR A 395 -41.23 -15.21 -19.90
CA THR A 395 -41.64 -16.54 -20.36
C THR A 395 -41.88 -16.57 -21.87
N ALA A 396 -42.54 -15.54 -22.42
CA ALA A 396 -42.79 -15.46 -23.85
C ALA A 396 -41.49 -15.26 -24.65
N ASP A 397 -40.55 -14.47 -24.12
CA ASP A 397 -39.27 -14.21 -24.78
C ASP A 397 -38.28 -15.37 -24.66
N LEU A 398 -38.39 -16.22 -23.62
CA LEU A 398 -37.68 -17.49 -23.54
C LEU A 398 -38.07 -18.41 -24.70
N ASP A 399 -39.37 -18.61 -24.93
CA ASP A 399 -39.88 -19.43 -26.03
C ASP A 399 -39.52 -18.82 -27.40
N ARG A 400 -39.63 -17.50 -27.53
CA ARG A 400 -39.40 -16.78 -28.79
C ARG A 400 -37.93 -16.77 -29.23
N HIS A 401 -37.01 -16.64 -28.27
CA HIS A 401 -35.61 -16.40 -28.57
C HIS A 401 -34.69 -17.57 -28.24
N THR A 402 -35.17 -18.55 -27.48
CA THR A 402 -34.44 -19.75 -27.04
C THR A 402 -32.99 -19.45 -26.62
N PRO A 403 -32.79 -18.52 -25.66
CA PRO A 403 -31.46 -18.08 -25.27
C PRO A 403 -30.66 -19.21 -24.62
N SER A 404 -29.34 -19.20 -24.77
CA SER A 404 -28.47 -20.13 -24.04
C SER A 404 -28.39 -19.76 -22.56
N VAL A 405 -28.41 -18.46 -22.26
CA VAL A 405 -28.37 -17.93 -20.88
C VAL A 405 -29.47 -16.89 -20.67
N LEU A 406 -30.19 -17.00 -19.57
CA LEU A 406 -30.99 -15.93 -18.97
C LEU A 406 -30.27 -15.41 -17.73
N VAL A 407 -30.07 -14.09 -17.64
CA VAL A 407 -29.49 -13.45 -16.44
C VAL A 407 -30.55 -12.67 -15.68
N LEU A 408 -30.61 -12.90 -14.37
CA LEU A 408 -31.50 -12.23 -13.44
C LEU A 408 -30.73 -11.77 -12.21
N ASP A 409 -31.13 -10.65 -11.62
CA ASP A 409 -30.69 -10.23 -10.29
C ASP A 409 -31.85 -10.34 -9.29
N ARG A 410 -31.54 -10.85 -8.09
CA ARG A 410 -32.52 -11.02 -7.01
C ARG A 410 -31.86 -10.79 -5.64
N PRO A 411 -32.27 -9.76 -4.87
CA PRO A 411 -33.15 -8.66 -5.25
C PRO A 411 -32.65 -7.89 -6.47
N THR A 412 -33.59 -7.32 -7.22
CA THR A 412 -33.28 -6.50 -8.38
C THR A 412 -32.60 -5.20 -7.96
N ILE A 413 -31.85 -4.60 -8.87
CA ILE A 413 -31.24 -3.28 -8.64
C ILE A 413 -32.31 -2.20 -8.36
N THR A 414 -33.52 -2.35 -8.92
CA THR A 414 -34.66 -1.44 -8.70
C THR A 414 -35.29 -1.57 -7.32
N GLY A 415 -34.95 -2.63 -6.58
CA GLY A 415 -35.40 -2.86 -5.21
C GLY A 415 -36.47 -3.95 -5.05
N ASP A 416 -36.78 -4.72 -6.09
CA ASP A 416 -37.80 -5.76 -6.05
C ASP A 416 -37.22 -7.09 -5.57
N LEU A 417 -37.94 -7.79 -4.70
CA LEU A 417 -37.59 -9.14 -4.22
C LEU A 417 -38.72 -10.11 -4.56
N PHE A 418 -38.72 -10.63 -5.78
CA PHE A 418 -39.73 -11.60 -6.20
C PHE A 418 -39.57 -12.94 -5.46
N GLY A 419 -40.68 -13.68 -5.33
CA GLY A 419 -40.75 -14.92 -4.56
C GLY A 419 -40.00 -16.09 -5.21
N ARG A 420 -39.67 -17.11 -4.41
CA ARG A 420 -39.01 -18.34 -4.91
C ARG A 420 -39.89 -19.13 -5.87
N GLU A 421 -41.21 -19.13 -5.65
CA GLU A 421 -42.18 -19.77 -6.55
C GLU A 421 -42.08 -19.20 -7.96
N ARG A 422 -42.00 -17.86 -8.07
CA ARG A 422 -41.80 -17.20 -9.37
C ARG A 422 -40.47 -17.55 -10.01
N LEU A 423 -39.40 -17.70 -9.22
CA LEU A 423 -38.12 -18.19 -9.77
C LEU A 423 -38.25 -19.62 -10.30
N ALA A 424 -38.93 -20.51 -9.57
CA ALA A 424 -39.15 -21.89 -10.00
C ALA A 424 -39.90 -21.96 -11.33
N GLU A 425 -40.96 -21.16 -11.49
CA GLU A 425 -41.69 -21.02 -12.77
C GLU A 425 -40.76 -20.58 -13.91
N ILE A 426 -39.91 -19.58 -13.67
CA ILE A 426 -38.95 -19.09 -14.67
C ILE A 426 -37.90 -20.15 -15.00
N ALA A 427 -37.39 -20.85 -13.98
CA ALA A 427 -36.39 -21.90 -14.14
C ALA A 427 -36.95 -23.07 -14.97
N GLU A 428 -38.20 -23.47 -14.74
CA GLU A 428 -38.87 -24.51 -15.52
C GLU A 428 -39.14 -24.08 -16.98
N ALA A 429 -39.61 -22.85 -17.19
CA ALA A 429 -39.77 -22.32 -18.55
C ALA A 429 -38.43 -22.25 -19.31
N ALA A 430 -37.38 -21.78 -18.64
CA ALA A 430 -36.03 -21.76 -19.18
C ALA A 430 -35.52 -23.18 -19.47
N ARG A 431 -35.80 -24.14 -18.59
CA ARG A 431 -35.41 -25.55 -18.76
C ARG A 431 -36.09 -26.17 -19.98
N ALA A 432 -37.37 -25.88 -20.23
CA ALA A 432 -38.09 -26.33 -21.41
C ALA A 432 -37.45 -25.84 -22.73
N CYS A 433 -36.76 -24.69 -22.69
CA CYS A 433 -36.03 -24.12 -23.83
C CYS A 433 -34.53 -24.50 -23.87
N GLY A 434 -34.04 -25.29 -22.91
CA GLY A 434 -32.60 -25.59 -22.79
C GLY A 434 -31.74 -24.41 -22.31
N THR A 435 -32.35 -23.41 -21.69
CA THR A 435 -31.70 -22.18 -21.21
C THR A 435 -31.14 -22.37 -19.79
N THR A 436 -29.90 -21.93 -19.58
CA THR A 436 -29.29 -21.80 -18.25
C THR A 436 -29.72 -20.49 -17.61
N VAL A 437 -30.20 -20.53 -16.36
CA VAL A 437 -30.56 -19.33 -15.59
C VAL A 437 -29.40 -18.98 -14.66
N VAL A 438 -28.82 -17.79 -14.82
CA VAL A 438 -27.82 -17.23 -13.91
C VAL A 438 -28.49 -16.18 -13.04
N LEU A 439 -28.62 -16.47 -11.76
CA LEU A 439 -29.23 -15.62 -10.75
C LEU A 439 -28.16 -14.94 -9.89
N ASP A 440 -27.98 -13.63 -10.04
CA ASP A 440 -27.12 -12.83 -9.17
C ASP A 440 -27.85 -12.47 -7.87
N GLU A 441 -27.47 -13.13 -6.78
CA GLU A 441 -27.94 -12.87 -5.42
C GLU A 441 -26.93 -12.07 -4.58
N ALA A 442 -26.13 -11.20 -5.20
CA ALA A 442 -25.19 -10.32 -4.49
C ALA A 442 -25.85 -9.46 -3.40
N TYR A 443 -27.11 -9.05 -3.59
CA TYR A 443 -27.87 -8.27 -2.61
C TYR A 443 -28.73 -9.12 -1.66
N ALA A 444 -28.90 -10.42 -1.90
CA ALA A 444 -29.76 -11.26 -1.06
C ALA A 444 -29.25 -11.41 0.39
N VAL A 445 -28.01 -10.97 0.65
CA VAL A 445 -27.43 -10.92 1.99
C VAL A 445 -28.29 -10.09 2.95
N TYR A 446 -28.90 -9.01 2.47
CA TYR A 446 -29.75 -8.16 3.29
C TYR A 446 -31.07 -8.84 3.67
N ALA A 447 -31.55 -9.81 2.88
CA ALA A 447 -32.76 -10.57 3.18
C ALA A 447 -32.49 -11.79 4.09
N GLY A 448 -31.22 -12.11 4.36
CA GLY A 448 -30.80 -13.25 5.17
C GLY A 448 -30.71 -14.57 4.38
N PRO A 449 -30.06 -15.60 4.95
CA PRO A 449 -29.83 -16.88 4.27
C PRO A 449 -31.12 -17.60 3.90
N GLY A 450 -32.16 -17.50 4.73
CA GLY A 450 -33.46 -18.13 4.48
C GLY A 450 -34.24 -17.54 3.30
N ALA A 451 -33.87 -16.36 2.79
CA ALA A 451 -34.49 -15.75 1.61
C ALA A 451 -33.76 -16.11 0.29
N SER A 452 -32.58 -16.76 0.39
CA SER A 452 -31.75 -17.20 -0.72
C SER A 452 -32.47 -18.21 -1.62
N CYS A 453 -32.08 -18.23 -2.89
CA CYS A 453 -32.52 -19.23 -3.87
C CYS A 453 -31.54 -20.40 -4.03
N VAL A 454 -30.44 -20.43 -3.26
CA VAL A 454 -29.51 -21.57 -3.23
C VAL A 454 -30.21 -22.93 -3.04
N PRO A 455 -31.24 -23.12 -2.18
CA PRO A 455 -31.93 -24.41 -2.08
C PRO A 455 -32.52 -24.90 -3.41
N ALA A 456 -32.93 -24.00 -4.30
CA ALA A 456 -33.63 -24.33 -5.54
C ALA A 456 -32.71 -24.98 -6.60
N VAL A 457 -31.39 -24.91 -6.44
CA VAL A 457 -30.44 -25.51 -7.40
C VAL A 457 -30.51 -27.04 -7.43
N ALA A 458 -31.03 -27.67 -6.37
CA ALA A 458 -31.25 -29.11 -6.31
C ALA A 458 -32.44 -29.55 -7.18
N GLU A 459 -33.46 -28.69 -7.31
CA GLU A 459 -34.69 -28.97 -8.05
C GLU A 459 -34.57 -28.54 -9.52
N HIS A 460 -33.77 -27.50 -9.81
CA HIS A 460 -33.61 -26.94 -11.15
C HIS A 460 -32.14 -27.05 -11.62
N PRO A 461 -31.77 -28.08 -12.41
CA PRO A 461 -30.39 -28.33 -12.78
C PRO A 461 -29.79 -27.27 -13.72
N ASN A 462 -30.64 -26.48 -14.39
CA ASN A 462 -30.25 -25.36 -15.24
C ASN A 462 -30.08 -24.02 -14.48
N LEU A 463 -30.22 -24.01 -13.14
CA LEU A 463 -30.06 -22.81 -12.31
C LEU A 463 -28.66 -22.70 -11.72
N ILE A 464 -28.05 -21.53 -11.84
CA ILE A 464 -26.80 -21.12 -11.19
C ILE A 464 -27.09 -19.89 -10.33
N VAL A 465 -26.85 -19.99 -9.02
CA VAL A 465 -27.03 -18.89 -8.06
C VAL A 465 -25.69 -18.33 -7.64
N LEU A 466 -25.49 -17.02 -7.73
CA LEU A 466 -24.24 -16.34 -7.35
C LEU A 466 -24.41 -15.58 -6.03
N ARG A 467 -23.46 -15.70 -5.11
CA ARG A 467 -23.42 -14.97 -3.83
C ARG A 467 -22.10 -14.23 -3.66
N SER A 468 -22.14 -13.08 -2.98
CA SER A 468 -21.01 -12.15 -2.86
C SER A 468 -20.71 -11.78 -1.41
N MET A 469 -19.42 -11.70 -1.07
CA MET A 469 -18.95 -11.13 0.21
C MET A 469 -18.77 -9.59 0.16
N SER A 470 -19.12 -8.94 -0.95
CA SER A 470 -18.73 -7.54 -1.19
C SER A 470 -19.71 -6.49 -0.68
N LYS A 471 -21.01 -6.83 -0.54
CA LYS A 471 -22.08 -5.89 -0.20
C LYS A 471 -22.22 -5.76 1.31
N GLY A 472 -23.35 -6.17 1.91
CA GLY A 472 -23.61 -6.00 3.34
C GLY A 472 -22.47 -6.44 4.27
N TYR A 473 -21.70 -7.48 3.94
CA TYR A 473 -20.55 -7.91 4.73
C TYR A 473 -19.41 -6.88 4.82
N CYS A 474 -19.43 -5.82 4.00
CA CYS A 474 -18.38 -4.80 3.90
C CYS A 474 -16.99 -5.35 3.54
N CYS A 475 -16.92 -6.57 3.00
CA CYS A 475 -15.68 -7.30 2.72
C CYS A 475 -15.32 -7.31 1.23
N GLY A 476 -15.62 -6.23 0.50
CA GLY A 476 -15.38 -6.10 -0.94
C GLY A 476 -13.92 -6.32 -1.33
N GLY A 477 -12.97 -5.93 -0.48
CA GLY A 477 -11.52 -6.11 -0.70
C GLY A 477 -11.04 -7.56 -0.64
N LEU A 478 -11.81 -8.48 -0.01
CA LEU A 478 -11.42 -9.90 0.06
C LEU A 478 -11.51 -10.60 -1.30
N ARG A 479 -12.31 -10.05 -2.22
CA ARG A 479 -12.57 -10.66 -3.54
C ARG A 479 -13.02 -12.13 -3.46
N VAL A 480 -14.00 -12.42 -2.60
CA VAL A 480 -14.59 -13.77 -2.47
C VAL A 480 -16.08 -13.76 -2.83
N GLY A 481 -16.49 -14.78 -3.57
CA GLY A 481 -17.89 -15.07 -3.91
C GLY A 481 -18.05 -16.55 -4.25
N PHE A 482 -19.30 -17.01 -4.32
CA PHE A 482 -19.63 -18.43 -4.52
C PHE A 482 -20.72 -18.57 -5.58
N ALA A 483 -20.59 -19.57 -6.43
CA ALA A 483 -21.63 -20.05 -7.33
C ALA A 483 -22.17 -21.38 -6.80
N PHE A 484 -23.48 -21.54 -6.84
CA PHE A 484 -24.20 -22.75 -6.45
C PHE A 484 -24.97 -23.27 -7.66
N ALA A 485 -24.79 -24.53 -8.01
CA ALA A 485 -25.51 -25.16 -9.13
C ALA A 485 -25.54 -26.68 -8.97
N ALA A 486 -26.43 -27.36 -9.70
CA ALA A 486 -26.38 -28.81 -9.81
C ALA A 486 -25.00 -29.30 -10.31
N PRO A 487 -24.58 -30.55 -10.01
CA PRO A 487 -23.23 -31.02 -10.33
C PRO A 487 -22.81 -30.85 -11.80
N GLU A 488 -23.72 -31.10 -12.74
CA GLU A 488 -23.46 -30.94 -14.18
C GLU A 488 -23.20 -29.47 -14.57
N SER A 489 -24.04 -28.55 -14.08
CA SER A 489 -23.87 -27.11 -14.31
C SER A 489 -22.64 -26.55 -13.60
N THR A 490 -22.31 -27.07 -12.42
CA THR A 490 -21.06 -26.75 -11.71
C THR A 490 -19.84 -27.19 -12.52
N GLN A 491 -19.87 -28.39 -13.12
CA GLN A 491 -18.79 -28.86 -13.97
C GLN A 491 -18.60 -27.94 -15.19
N ARG A 492 -19.68 -27.60 -15.90
CA ARG A 492 -19.63 -26.67 -17.05
C ARG A 492 -19.09 -25.30 -16.66
N LEU A 493 -19.51 -24.76 -15.50
CA LEU A 493 -18.98 -23.49 -14.99
C LEU A 493 -17.48 -23.59 -14.69
N ARG A 494 -16.99 -24.72 -14.16
CA ARG A 494 -15.57 -24.93 -13.84
C ARG A 494 -14.69 -25.16 -15.07
N GLU A 495 -15.26 -25.39 -16.25
CA GLU A 495 -14.50 -25.42 -17.52
C GLU A 495 -14.10 -24.01 -17.99
N ILE A 496 -14.82 -22.98 -17.52
CA ILE A 496 -14.64 -21.58 -17.94
C ILE A 496 -14.23 -20.65 -16.79
N ALA A 497 -14.58 -20.98 -15.55
CA ALA A 497 -14.17 -20.23 -14.37
C ALA A 497 -12.69 -20.51 -14.08
N PRO A 498 -11.86 -19.47 -13.87
CA PRO A 498 -10.46 -19.67 -13.53
C PRO A 498 -10.32 -20.51 -12.24
N PRO A 499 -9.51 -21.59 -12.25
CA PRO A 499 -9.15 -22.28 -11.03
C PRO A 499 -8.37 -21.32 -10.12
N LEU A 500 -8.47 -21.54 -8.81
CA LEU A 500 -7.81 -20.75 -7.76
C LEU A 500 -8.27 -19.28 -7.74
N GLY A 501 -9.51 -19.02 -8.18
CA GLY A 501 -10.05 -17.67 -8.29
C GLY A 501 -10.26 -16.97 -6.94
N ALA A 502 -10.58 -17.71 -5.87
CA ALA A 502 -10.68 -17.16 -4.53
C ALA A 502 -9.33 -17.28 -3.80
N GLY A 503 -8.73 -16.14 -3.42
CA GLY A 503 -7.46 -16.16 -2.68
C GLY A 503 -7.62 -16.76 -1.28
N GLY A 504 -6.68 -17.64 -0.88
CA GLY A 504 -6.79 -18.44 0.36
C GLY A 504 -7.01 -17.61 1.64
N ALA A 505 -6.27 -16.51 1.81
CA ALA A 505 -6.46 -15.60 2.94
C ALA A 505 -7.85 -14.96 2.98
N GLY A 506 -8.33 -14.47 1.83
CA GLY A 506 -9.65 -13.86 1.72
C GLY A 506 -10.77 -14.87 1.95
N LEU A 507 -10.63 -16.06 1.39
CA LEU A 507 -11.56 -17.17 1.58
C LEU A 507 -11.66 -17.57 3.05
N ALA A 508 -10.52 -17.69 3.74
CA ALA A 508 -10.49 -18.08 5.14
C ALA A 508 -11.24 -17.12 6.07
N VAL A 509 -11.12 -15.81 5.82
CA VAL A 509 -11.89 -14.78 6.52
C VAL A 509 -13.37 -14.87 6.13
N ALA A 510 -13.67 -15.03 4.84
CA ALA A 510 -15.06 -15.12 4.36
C ALA A 510 -15.81 -16.32 4.98
N LEU A 511 -15.19 -17.50 5.02
CA LEU A 511 -15.78 -18.70 5.62
C LEU A 511 -15.99 -18.55 7.13
N ARG A 512 -15.03 -17.96 7.87
CA ARG A 512 -15.22 -17.64 9.30
C ARG A 512 -16.34 -16.65 9.54
N LEU A 513 -16.54 -15.68 8.64
CA LEU A 513 -17.66 -14.75 8.71
C LEU A 513 -18.99 -15.45 8.46
N LEU A 514 -19.07 -16.32 7.46
CA LEU A 514 -20.27 -17.09 7.12
C LEU A 514 -20.64 -18.11 8.21
N ALA A 515 -19.64 -18.72 8.86
CA ALA A 515 -19.81 -19.66 9.97
C ALA A 515 -20.45 -19.02 11.22
N GLN A 516 -20.43 -17.68 11.34
CA GLN A 516 -21.12 -16.95 12.41
C GLN A 516 -22.63 -16.83 12.18
N GLY A 517 -23.15 -17.33 11.05
CA GLY A 517 -24.59 -17.34 10.74
C GLY A 517 -25.08 -16.03 10.10
N ASP A 518 -26.32 -15.64 10.42
CA ASP A 518 -26.92 -14.40 9.93
C ASP A 518 -26.57 -13.22 10.85
N VAL A 519 -25.56 -12.45 10.45
CA VAL A 519 -25.02 -11.32 11.22
C VAL A 519 -25.73 -9.98 10.95
N PHE A 520 -26.80 -9.98 10.14
CA PHE A 520 -27.43 -8.75 9.64
C PHE A 520 -28.64 -8.27 10.44
N GLY A 521 -28.96 -8.89 11.57
CA GLY A 521 -30.13 -8.55 12.38
C GLY A 521 -30.21 -7.06 12.71
N ALA A 522 -29.17 -6.50 13.33
CA ALA A 522 -29.12 -5.08 13.69
C ALA A 522 -29.18 -4.14 12.47
N LEU A 523 -28.50 -4.52 11.38
CA LEU A 523 -28.51 -3.74 10.14
C LEU A 523 -29.92 -3.68 9.54
N ARG A 524 -30.62 -4.81 9.46
CA ARG A 524 -32.00 -4.88 8.94
C ARG A 524 -32.96 -4.05 9.79
N THR A 525 -32.85 -4.13 11.12
CA THR A 525 -33.64 -3.29 12.04
C THR A 525 -33.42 -1.82 11.73
N ARG A 526 -32.16 -1.39 11.57
CA ARG A 526 -31.84 -0.01 11.24
C ARG A 526 -32.38 0.42 9.88
N ILE A 527 -32.27 -0.43 8.86
CA ILE A 527 -32.83 -0.13 7.53
C ILE A 527 -34.34 0.08 7.64
N ALA A 528 -35.06 -0.80 8.35
CA ALA A 528 -36.50 -0.71 8.53
C ALA A 528 -36.93 0.58 9.26
N GLU A 529 -36.11 1.09 10.18
CA GLU A 529 -36.35 2.37 10.87
C GLU A 529 -36.12 3.59 9.96
N VAL A 530 -35.00 3.60 9.22
CA VAL A 530 -34.54 4.81 8.53
C VAL A 530 -35.09 4.93 7.11
N LYS A 531 -35.26 3.83 6.39
CA LYS A 531 -35.71 3.82 4.99
C LYS A 531 -37.05 4.55 4.81
N PRO A 532 -38.08 4.36 5.66
CA PRO A 532 -39.32 5.13 5.55
C PRO A 532 -39.13 6.64 5.80
N VAL A 533 -38.16 7.02 6.64
CA VAL A 533 -37.83 8.44 6.88
C VAL A 533 -37.22 9.06 5.63
N VAL A 534 -36.26 8.38 5.00
CA VAL A 534 -35.64 8.81 3.75
C VAL A 534 -36.67 8.94 2.64
N ALA A 535 -37.51 7.92 2.47
CA ALA A 535 -38.56 7.92 1.46
C ALA A 535 -39.55 9.07 1.66
N ARG A 536 -40.01 9.31 2.90
CA ARG A 536 -40.89 10.46 3.21
C ARG A 536 -40.22 11.80 2.96
N THR A 537 -38.93 11.93 3.26
CA THR A 537 -38.18 13.17 3.04
C THR A 537 -38.09 13.49 1.55
N LEU A 538 -37.68 12.52 0.72
CA LEU A 538 -37.60 12.69 -0.73
C LEU A 538 -38.98 12.96 -1.36
N ARG A 539 -40.05 12.31 -0.88
CA ARG A 539 -41.41 12.59 -1.38
C ARG A 539 -41.88 14.02 -1.11
N ARG A 540 -41.39 14.67 -0.05
CA ARG A 540 -41.74 16.07 0.26
C ARG A 540 -41.15 17.06 -0.74
N THR A 541 -40.07 16.70 -1.42
CA THR A 541 -39.46 17.51 -2.49
C THR A 541 -40.09 17.26 -3.87
N GLY A 542 -41.24 16.58 -3.92
CA GLY A 542 -41.94 16.26 -5.17
C GLY A 542 -41.40 15.07 -5.96
N LEU A 543 -40.35 14.39 -5.47
CA LEU A 543 -39.76 13.24 -6.16
C LEU A 543 -40.67 12.00 -6.08
N LYS A 544 -40.71 11.23 -7.18
CA LYS A 544 -41.41 9.92 -7.22
C LYS A 544 -40.49 8.84 -6.68
N VAL A 545 -40.80 8.37 -5.46
CA VAL A 545 -39.93 7.45 -4.71
C VAL A 545 -40.58 6.07 -4.58
N THR A 546 -39.84 5.05 -5.00
CA THR A 546 -40.15 3.64 -4.77
C THR A 546 -39.24 3.10 -3.68
N GLU A 547 -39.83 2.53 -2.63
CA GLU A 547 -39.06 1.99 -1.51
C GLU A 547 -38.41 0.65 -1.87
N GLY A 548 -39.10 -0.22 -2.62
CA GLY A 548 -38.65 -1.60 -2.82
C GLY A 548 -38.71 -2.40 -1.50
N ALA A 549 -38.10 -3.58 -1.48
CA ALA A 549 -38.14 -4.49 -0.34
C ALA A 549 -37.53 -3.87 0.93
N ASP A 550 -38.19 -4.06 2.07
CA ASP A 550 -37.87 -3.40 3.34
C ASP A 550 -36.45 -3.66 3.84
N CYS A 551 -35.88 -4.82 3.51
CA CYS A 551 -34.54 -5.20 3.93
C CYS A 551 -33.42 -4.48 3.15
N LEU A 552 -33.72 -3.84 2.01
CA LEU A 552 -32.69 -3.27 1.13
C LEU A 552 -32.33 -1.84 1.54
N PRO A 553 -31.04 -1.51 1.70
CA PRO A 553 -30.58 -0.19 2.16
C PRO A 553 -30.59 0.88 1.07
N TRP A 554 -31.61 0.89 0.21
CA TRP A 554 -31.79 1.94 -0.79
C TRP A 554 -33.25 2.14 -1.14
N VAL A 555 -33.53 3.29 -1.72
CA VAL A 555 -34.76 3.61 -2.45
C VAL A 555 -34.41 3.93 -3.90
N THR A 556 -35.41 3.91 -4.78
CA THR A 556 -35.25 4.39 -6.15
C THR A 556 -36.12 5.61 -6.42
N VAL A 557 -35.61 6.51 -7.26
CA VAL A 557 -36.26 7.78 -7.59
C VAL A 557 -36.32 7.95 -9.11
N GLU A 558 -37.50 8.24 -9.65
CA GLU A 558 -37.61 8.70 -11.04
C GLU A 558 -37.20 10.17 -11.10
N GLY A 559 -36.28 10.50 -12.00
CA GLY A 559 -35.81 11.88 -12.18
C GLY A 559 -35.76 12.29 -13.65
N GLU A 560 -35.45 13.57 -13.88
CA GLU A 560 -35.15 14.09 -15.21
C GLU A 560 -33.70 13.79 -15.59
N ARG A 561 -33.37 13.94 -16.89
CA ARG A 561 -31.97 13.88 -17.32
C ARG A 561 -31.18 14.97 -16.61
N ASP A 562 -29.93 14.65 -16.27
CA ASP A 562 -28.99 15.55 -15.61
C ASP A 562 -29.35 15.93 -14.15
N ALA A 563 -30.32 15.27 -13.51
CA ALA A 563 -30.64 15.49 -12.09
C ALA A 563 -29.43 15.27 -11.16
N ASN A 564 -28.49 14.40 -11.55
CA ASN A 564 -27.21 14.23 -10.85
C ASN A 564 -26.40 15.54 -10.75
N LEU A 565 -26.38 16.37 -11.80
CA LEU A 565 -25.63 17.63 -11.80
C LEU A 565 -26.21 18.64 -10.80
N VAL A 566 -27.54 18.65 -10.67
CA VAL A 566 -28.25 19.49 -9.69
C VAL A 566 -27.89 19.02 -8.28
N TRP A 567 -28.04 17.73 -7.98
CA TRP A 567 -27.68 17.18 -6.68
C TRP A 567 -26.20 17.40 -6.33
N GLU A 568 -25.30 17.22 -7.30
CA GLU A 568 -23.87 17.50 -7.11
C GLU A 568 -23.60 18.97 -6.79
N GLY A 569 -24.34 19.90 -7.41
CA GLY A 569 -24.33 21.33 -7.05
C GLY A 569 -24.75 21.61 -5.61
N HIS A 570 -25.60 20.77 -5.04
CA HIS A 570 -26.01 20.80 -3.63
C HIS A 570 -25.15 19.90 -2.72
N GLY A 571 -24.04 19.37 -3.22
CA GLY A 571 -23.16 18.51 -2.44
C GLY A 571 -23.71 17.11 -2.18
N VAL A 572 -24.69 16.63 -2.96
CA VAL A 572 -25.23 15.27 -2.86
C VAL A 572 -24.85 14.46 -4.09
N ARG A 573 -24.35 13.23 -3.89
CA ARG A 573 -24.08 12.30 -5.00
C ARG A 573 -24.97 11.08 -4.90
N VAL A 574 -25.57 10.68 -6.00
CA VAL A 574 -26.39 9.46 -6.09
C VAL A 574 -25.99 8.62 -7.29
N LYS A 575 -26.54 7.40 -7.40
CA LYS A 575 -26.20 6.48 -8.48
C LYS A 575 -27.32 6.42 -9.49
N GLU A 576 -27.06 6.78 -10.74
CA GLU A 576 -27.99 6.55 -11.85
C GLU A 576 -28.04 5.08 -12.26
N ILE A 577 -29.25 4.59 -12.58
CA ILE A 577 -29.55 3.26 -13.07
C ILE A 577 -30.44 3.42 -14.32
N GLY A 578 -30.04 2.85 -15.45
CA GLY A 578 -30.95 2.65 -16.58
C GLY A 578 -31.01 3.74 -17.67
N ALA A 579 -30.26 4.84 -17.58
CA ALA A 579 -30.04 5.69 -18.76
C ALA A 579 -28.92 5.12 -19.64
N GLY A 580 -29.30 4.40 -20.69
CA GLY A 580 -28.53 4.32 -21.93
C GLY A 580 -27.02 4.08 -21.83
N GLU A 581 -26.54 3.06 -21.13
CA GLU A 581 -25.22 2.49 -21.45
C GLU A 581 -25.36 1.43 -22.57
N ALA A 582 -26.02 1.85 -23.65
CA ALA A 582 -26.10 1.17 -24.93
C ALA A 582 -25.28 1.98 -25.95
N ALA A 583 -23.99 2.22 -25.69
CA ALA A 583 -23.06 2.83 -26.65
C ALA A 583 -21.59 2.66 -26.23
N ALA A 584 -21.09 1.43 -26.11
CA ALA A 584 -19.64 1.20 -26.01
C ALA A 584 -19.17 -0.16 -26.57
N GLY A 585 -19.92 -0.78 -27.48
CA GLY A 585 -19.49 -2.08 -28.04
C GLY A 585 -20.27 -2.65 -29.21
N GLY A 586 -21.40 -2.07 -29.62
CA GLY A 586 -22.14 -2.49 -30.82
C GLY A 586 -21.67 -1.72 -32.06
N ARG A 587 -21.58 -2.39 -33.21
CA ARG A 587 -21.44 -1.70 -34.51
C ARG A 587 -22.59 -0.68 -34.66
N PRO A 588 -22.33 0.53 -35.19
CA PRO A 588 -23.39 1.51 -35.39
C PRO A 588 -24.41 0.96 -36.40
N GLY A 589 -25.64 0.69 -35.95
CA GLY A 589 -26.73 0.30 -36.86
C GLY A 589 -27.84 -0.60 -36.30
N GLU A 590 -27.65 -1.30 -35.17
CA GLU A 590 -28.63 -2.30 -34.69
C GLU A 590 -29.12 -2.04 -33.25
N ALA A 591 -29.60 -0.82 -32.98
CA ALA A 591 -30.39 -0.55 -31.77
C ALA A 591 -31.88 -0.63 -32.13
N ALA A 592 -32.43 -1.84 -32.17
CA ALA A 592 -33.87 -2.05 -32.32
C ALA A 592 -34.58 -1.91 -30.96
N ASP A 593 -35.21 -0.75 -30.77
CA ASP A 593 -36.59 -0.52 -30.29
C ASP A 593 -37.14 -1.18 -29.00
N ALA A 594 -36.33 -1.79 -28.15
CA ALA A 594 -36.80 -2.32 -26.86
C ALA A 594 -36.64 -1.29 -25.71
N GLY A 595 -37.66 -0.47 -25.50
CA GLY A 595 -38.00 0.10 -24.18
C GLY A 595 -37.02 1.11 -23.60
N ARG A 596 -36.84 2.26 -24.25
CA ARG A 596 -36.31 3.44 -23.57
C ARG A 596 -37.29 3.82 -22.46
N ARG A 597 -36.89 3.76 -21.18
CA ARG A 597 -37.60 4.53 -20.15
C ARG A 597 -37.41 6.00 -20.50
N ASP A 598 -38.51 6.75 -20.59
CA ASP A 598 -38.46 8.19 -20.92
C ASP A 598 -37.73 9.02 -19.84
N SER A 599 -37.59 8.48 -18.63
CA SER A 599 -36.96 9.12 -17.47
C SER A 599 -35.91 8.22 -16.79
N PRO A 600 -34.71 8.73 -16.45
CA PRO A 600 -33.70 7.99 -15.69
C PRO A 600 -34.20 7.60 -14.30
N LEU A 601 -33.66 6.49 -13.77
CA LEU A 601 -33.91 6.02 -12.42
C LEU A 601 -32.65 6.23 -11.57
N TYR A 602 -32.78 6.69 -10.34
CA TYR A 602 -31.67 6.93 -9.42
C TYR A 602 -31.78 6.02 -8.21
N LYS A 603 -30.70 5.29 -7.88
CA LYS A 603 -30.51 4.58 -6.62
C LYS A 603 -29.98 5.55 -5.57
N ILE A 604 -30.72 5.71 -4.49
CA ILE A 604 -30.28 6.50 -3.33
C ILE A 604 -30.09 5.54 -2.17
N ALA A 605 -28.84 5.36 -1.75
CA ALA A 605 -28.52 4.55 -0.58
C ALA A 605 -29.03 5.22 0.69
N VAL A 606 -29.58 4.43 1.61
CA VAL A 606 -30.12 4.91 2.89
C VAL A 606 -28.93 5.25 3.81
N PRO A 607 -28.81 6.47 4.34
CA PRO A 607 -27.81 6.84 5.33
C PRO A 607 -28.20 6.25 6.69
N LEU A 608 -27.42 5.31 7.19
CA LEU A 608 -27.74 4.50 8.37
C LEU A 608 -27.19 5.11 9.66
N SER A 609 -26.03 5.74 9.65
CA SER A 609 -25.49 6.41 10.84
C SER A 609 -26.24 7.71 11.14
N GLU A 610 -26.35 8.08 12.41
CA GLU A 610 -27.04 9.32 12.82
C GLU A 610 -26.43 10.57 12.17
N ALA A 611 -25.10 10.61 12.03
CA ALA A 611 -24.39 11.70 11.38
C ALA A 611 -24.78 11.83 9.89
N ARG A 612 -24.79 10.73 9.14
CA ARG A 612 -25.19 10.74 7.73
C ARG A 612 -26.68 11.00 7.54
N LEU A 613 -27.52 10.50 8.43
CA LEU A 613 -28.96 10.75 8.40
C LEU A 613 -29.28 12.23 8.69
N THR A 614 -28.53 12.87 9.59
CA THR A 614 -28.62 14.31 9.84
C THR A 614 -28.20 15.10 8.61
N ALA A 615 -27.02 14.81 8.05
CA ALA A 615 -26.55 15.45 6.82
C ALA A 615 -27.53 15.28 5.64
N PHE A 616 -28.17 14.12 5.54
CA PHE A 616 -29.23 13.89 4.56
C PHE A 616 -30.46 14.76 4.81
N ARG A 617 -30.94 14.87 6.05
CA ARG A 617 -32.06 15.75 6.37
C ARG A 617 -31.75 17.20 6.04
N ASP A 618 -30.55 17.67 6.38
CA ASP A 618 -30.12 19.03 6.11
C ASP A 618 -30.05 19.31 4.60
N ALA A 619 -29.49 18.38 3.82
CA ALA A 619 -29.39 18.51 2.36
C ALA A 619 -30.75 18.57 1.64
N PHE A 620 -31.80 17.97 2.23
CA PHE A 620 -33.15 17.94 1.68
C PHE A 620 -34.17 18.77 2.49
N ALA A 621 -33.72 19.57 3.47
CA ALA A 621 -34.58 20.45 4.27
C ALA A 621 -35.01 21.71 3.50
N ASP A 622 -34.12 22.24 2.66
CA ASP A 622 -34.30 23.48 1.89
C ASP A 622 -34.61 23.25 0.40
N ALA A 623 -34.74 21.98 -0.03
CA ALA A 623 -35.06 21.60 -1.40
C ALA A 623 -36.58 21.70 -1.65
N GLY A 624 -37.08 22.94 -1.68
CA GLY A 624 -38.44 23.29 -2.11
C GLY A 624 -38.60 23.32 -3.62
#